data_AF-A0A7X1J0L9-F1
#
_entry.id   AF-A0A7X1J0L9-F1
#
_cell.length_a   1.000
_cell.length_b   1.000
_cell.length_c   1.000
_cell.angle_alpha   90.00
_cell.angle_beta   90.00
_cell.angle_gamma   90.00
#
_symmetry.space_group_name_H-M   'P 1'
#
loop_
_entity.id
_entity.type
_entity.pdbx_description
1 polymer ?
#
loop_
_entity_poly.entity_id
_entity_poly.type
_entity_poly.pdbx_seq_one_letter_code
_entity_poly.pdbx_strand_id
1 'polypeptide(L)'
;MGDGNSVTCKGAGTPYGSSTSPKSPSPDCGYTYRTSSAGQLDSAYAVSATVHWTVTWAGAGQTGVFPDMTTTSNADFRVAESQALNNGA
;
A
#
# COMPACT_ATOMS: atom_id res chain seq x y z
N MET A 1 2.57 -7.64 -1.80
CA MET A 1 1.27 -7.26 -2.40
C MET A 1 0.32 -8.43 -2.61
N GLY A 2 0.58 -9.63 -2.07
CA GLY A 2 -0.33 -10.78 -2.17
C GLY A 2 -0.32 -11.51 -3.52
N ASP A 3 0.23 -10.88 -4.57
CA ASP A 3 0.36 -11.40 -5.93
C ASP A 3 1.81 -11.71 -6.33
N GLY A 4 2.70 -11.83 -5.34
CA GLY A 4 4.14 -12.02 -5.54
C GLY A 4 4.94 -10.74 -5.76
N ASN A 5 4.28 -9.58 -5.98
CA ASN A 5 4.97 -8.30 -6.15
C ASN A 5 5.21 -7.57 -4.83
N SER A 6 6.19 -6.66 -4.84
CA SER A 6 6.53 -5.75 -3.74
C SER A 6 6.72 -4.32 -4.24
N VAL A 7 6.29 -3.33 -3.46
CA VAL A 7 6.50 -1.91 -3.72
C VAL A 7 7.21 -1.28 -2.54
N THR A 8 8.26 -0.51 -2.79
CA THR A 8 8.93 0.31 -1.77
C THR A 8 8.58 1.77 -2.00
N CYS A 9 7.76 2.33 -1.12
CA CYS A 9 7.49 3.76 -1.10
C CYS A 9 8.69 4.52 -0.52
N LYS A 10 9.09 5.62 -1.16
CA LYS A 10 10.16 6.50 -0.67
C LYS A 10 9.59 7.83 -0.21
N GLY A 11 10.14 8.34 0.89
CA GLY A 11 9.71 9.62 1.47
C GLY A 11 8.36 9.54 2.19
N ALA A 12 7.86 10.69 2.62
CA ALA A 12 6.64 10.80 3.43
C ALA A 12 5.33 10.62 2.64
N GLY A 13 5.39 10.60 1.30
CA GLY A 13 4.22 10.61 0.43
C GLY A 13 3.48 11.96 0.40
N THR A 14 2.40 12.03 -0.38
CA THR A 14 1.53 13.21 -0.50
C THR A 14 0.58 13.26 0.70
N PRO A 15 0.54 14.39 1.44
CA PRO A 15 -0.42 14.60 2.51
C PRO A 15 -1.85 14.44 2.00
N TYR A 16 -2.67 13.70 2.76
CA TYR A 16 -4.09 13.57 2.45
C TYR A 16 -4.83 14.89 2.71
N GLY A 17 -5.63 15.34 1.75
CA GLY A 17 -6.47 16.54 1.86
C GLY A 17 -7.92 16.23 1.54
N SER A 18 -8.85 17.11 1.94
CA SER A 18 -10.28 16.94 1.68
C SER A 18 -10.66 16.97 0.19
N SER A 19 -9.81 17.57 -0.65
CA SER A 19 -9.96 17.57 -2.11
C SER A 19 -9.39 16.31 -2.78
N THR A 20 -8.70 15.43 -2.04
CA THR A 20 -8.11 14.21 -2.59
C THR A 20 -9.22 13.22 -2.89
N SER A 21 -9.48 12.98 -4.18
CA SER A 21 -10.41 11.94 -4.61
C SER A 21 -9.91 10.57 -4.13
N PRO A 22 -10.71 9.80 -3.38
CA PRO A 22 -10.31 8.49 -2.88
C PRO A 22 -10.15 7.45 -4.00
N LYS A 23 -10.63 7.74 -5.22
CA LYS A 23 -10.47 6.89 -6.40
C LYS A 23 -9.23 7.25 -7.24
N SER A 24 -8.61 8.40 -7.00
CA SER A 24 -7.43 8.78 -7.76
C SER A 24 -6.25 7.89 -7.35
N PRO A 25 -5.42 7.45 -8.33
CA PRO A 25 -4.19 6.75 -8.00
C PRO A 25 -3.30 7.65 -7.13
N SER A 26 -2.64 7.04 -6.14
CA SER A 26 -1.67 7.72 -5.30
C SER A 26 -0.56 8.31 -6.17
N PRO A 27 -0.25 9.61 -6.05
CA PRO A 27 0.73 10.28 -6.90
C PRO A 27 2.18 9.85 -6.61
N ASP A 28 2.50 9.41 -5.39
CA ASP A 28 3.90 9.10 -5.00
C ASP A 28 4.17 7.61 -4.85
N CYS A 29 3.16 6.86 -4.39
CA CYS A 29 3.30 5.43 -4.18
C CYS A 29 1.94 4.75 -4.25
N GLY A 30 1.66 4.15 -5.41
CA GLY A 30 0.45 3.40 -5.67
C GLY A 30 0.76 2.04 -6.27
N TYR A 31 -0.19 1.12 -6.16
CA TYR A 31 -0.13 -0.18 -6.79
C TYR A 31 -1.49 -0.53 -7.37
N THR A 32 -1.49 -0.98 -8.62
CA THR A 32 -2.71 -1.39 -9.32
C THR A 32 -2.60 -2.85 -9.70
N TYR A 33 -3.51 -3.66 -9.17
CA TYR A 33 -3.66 -5.04 -9.59
C TYR A 33 -4.20 -5.11 -11.02
N ARG A 34 -3.51 -5.88 -11.87
CA ARG A 34 -3.92 -6.11 -13.27
C ARG A 34 -4.56 -7.48 -13.49
N THR A 35 -4.58 -8.32 -12.46
CA THR A 35 -5.10 -9.68 -12.52
C THR A 35 -6.13 -9.87 -11.43
N SER A 36 -7.14 -10.68 -11.73
CA SER A 36 -8.17 -11.07 -10.77
C SER A 36 -7.56 -11.78 -9.56
N SER A 37 -8.12 -11.54 -8.38
CA SER A 37 -7.81 -12.34 -7.18
C SER A 37 -8.55 -13.69 -7.16
N ALA A 38 -9.34 -14.01 -8.21
CA ALA A 38 -9.94 -15.31 -8.39
C ALA A 38 -8.85 -16.39 -8.49
N GLY A 39 -8.87 -17.35 -7.56
CA GLY A 39 -7.85 -18.40 -7.44
C GLY A 39 -6.82 -18.18 -6.32
N GLN A 40 -6.81 -17.01 -5.67
CA GLN A 40 -6.08 -16.83 -4.42
C GLN A 40 -6.85 -17.42 -3.25
N LEU A 41 -6.16 -17.64 -2.12
CA LEU A 41 -6.82 -18.04 -0.87
C LEU A 41 -7.90 -17.00 -0.51
N ASP A 42 -9.05 -17.51 -0.09
CA ASP A 42 -10.27 -16.77 0.14
C ASP A 42 -10.79 -15.96 -1.05
N SER A 43 -10.14 -15.95 -2.23
CA SER A 43 -10.29 -15.03 -3.37
C SER A 43 -9.79 -13.59 -3.13
N ALA A 44 -8.78 -13.41 -2.27
CA ALA A 44 -8.16 -12.12 -1.93
C ALA A 44 -6.65 -12.12 -2.14
N TYR A 45 -6.09 -10.94 -2.41
CA TYR A 45 -4.66 -10.68 -2.20
C TYR A 45 -4.43 -10.26 -0.75
N ALA A 46 -3.73 -11.09 0.01
CA ALA A 46 -3.25 -10.73 1.34
C ALA A 46 -2.06 -9.77 1.23
N VAL A 47 -2.26 -8.53 1.68
CA VAL A 47 -1.26 -7.46 1.63
C VAL A 47 -0.71 -7.20 3.02
N SER A 48 0.60 -7.09 3.12
CA SER A 48 1.30 -6.60 4.29
C SER A 48 2.04 -5.31 3.91
N ALA A 49 1.85 -4.26 4.71
CA ALA A 49 2.52 -2.98 4.58
C ALA A 49 3.35 -2.73 5.83
N THR A 50 4.65 -2.49 5.66
CA THR A 50 5.58 -2.19 6.74
C THR A 50 6.13 -0.78 6.59
N VAL A 51 5.96 0.03 7.63
CA VAL A 51 6.53 1.38 7.73
C VAL A 51 7.74 1.32 8.66
N HIS A 52 8.86 1.90 8.22
CA HIS A 52 10.05 2.10 9.05
C HIS A 52 10.07 3.54 9.56
N TRP A 53 10.35 3.72 10.84
CA TRP A 53 10.33 5.01 11.52
C TRP A 53 11.71 5.36 12.08
N THR A 54 12.16 6.56 11.75
CA THR A 54 13.29 7.22 12.43
C THR A 54 12.71 8.29 13.34
N VAL A 55 12.78 8.07 14.66
CA VAL A 55 12.24 9.00 15.66
C VAL A 55 13.39 9.62 16.45
N THR A 56 13.50 10.94 16.39
CA THR A 56 14.47 11.73 17.16
C THR A 56 13.76 12.42 18.33
N TRP A 57 14.46 12.59 19.45
CA TRP A 57 13.93 13.27 20.64
C TRP A 57 14.96 14.22 21.25
N ALA A 58 14.45 15.21 21.99
CA ALA A 58 15.23 16.14 22.79
C ALA A 58 14.49 16.45 24.10
N GLY A 59 15.19 16.46 25.23
CA GLY A 59 14.60 16.71 26.55
C GLY A 59 15.64 16.71 27.67
N ALA A 60 15.42 17.52 28.71
CA ALA A 60 16.31 17.63 29.88
C ALA A 60 17.82 17.85 29.55
N GLY A 61 18.11 18.59 28.47
CA GLY A 61 19.49 18.83 28.02
C GLY A 61 20.13 17.67 27.25
N GLN A 62 19.36 16.62 26.92
CA GLN A 62 19.81 15.47 26.15
C GLN A 62 19.05 15.35 24.84
N THR A 63 19.65 14.64 23.89
CA THR A 63 19.05 14.26 22.61
C THR A 63 19.34 12.81 22.31
N GLY A 64 18.53 12.20 21.44
CA GLY A 64 18.75 10.83 21.00
C GLY A 64 17.89 10.44 19.80
N VAL A 65 18.14 9.23 19.33
CA VAL A 65 17.36 8.56 18.28
C VAL A 65 16.90 7.22 18.84
N PHE A 66 15.63 6.88 18.64
CA PHE A 66 15.16 5.54 18.96
C PHE A 66 15.80 4.51 18.01
N PRO A 67 15.96 3.24 18.44
CA PRO A 67 16.33 2.15 17.55
C PRO A 67 15.38 2.03 16.35
N ASP A 68 15.77 1.27 15.33
CA ASP A 68 14.93 1.06 14.15
C ASP A 68 13.55 0.52 14.57
N MET A 69 12.50 1.28 14.26
CA MET A 69 11.14 0.98 14.64
C MET A 69 10.32 0.68 13.41
N THR A 70 9.52 -0.38 13.46
CA THR A 70 8.63 -0.76 12.37
C THR A 70 7.19 -0.85 12.83
N THR A 71 6.26 -0.53 11.94
CA THR A 71 4.83 -0.78 12.11
C THR A 71 4.34 -1.56 10.91
N THR A 72 3.77 -2.74 11.14
CA THR A 72 3.21 -3.57 10.08
C THR A 72 1.70 -3.63 10.20
N SER A 73 1.02 -3.48 9.07
CA SER A 73 -0.43 -3.65 8.94
C SER A 73 -0.73 -4.64 7.82
N ASN A 74 -1.84 -5.36 7.94
CA ASN A 74 -2.29 -6.33 6.96
C ASN A 74 -3.69 -5.97 6.46
N ALA A 75 -3.97 -6.23 5.20
CA ALA A 75 -5.27 -6.01 4.57
C ALA A 75 -5.51 -7.00 3.42
N ASP A 76 -6.78 -7.35 3.20
CA ASP A 76 -7.18 -8.24 2.12
C ASP A 76 -7.85 -7.45 0.99
N PHE A 77 -7.29 -7.54 -0.22
CA PHE A 77 -7.82 -6.84 -1.39
C PHE A 77 -8.49 -7.80 -2.37
N ARG A 78 -9.75 -7.49 -2.72
CA ARG A 78 -10.56 -8.23 -3.68
C ARG A 78 -10.48 -7.53 -5.04
N VAL A 79 -10.06 -8.26 -6.07
CA VAL A 79 -9.91 -7.73 -7.43
C VAL A 79 -10.77 -8.58 -8.35
N ALA A 80 -11.86 -7.99 -8.83
CA ALA A 80 -12.74 -8.63 -9.80
C ALA A 80 -12.24 -8.39 -11.23
N GLU A 81 -12.59 -9.31 -12.11
CA GLU A 81 -12.37 -9.17 -13.56
C GLU A 81 -13.73 -9.13 -14.27
N SER A 82 -13.82 -8.28 -15.30
CA SER A 82 -14.99 -8.20 -16.18
C SER A 82 -14.55 -8.55 -17.60
N GLN A 83 -15.00 -9.69 -18.09
CA GLN A 83 -14.72 -10.17 -19.45
C GLN A 83 -15.79 -9.63 -20.41
N ALA A 84 -15.36 -9.03 -21.53
CA ALA A 84 -16.27 -8.67 -22.62
C ALA A 84 -16.26 -9.76 -23.69
N LEU A 85 -17.44 -10.16 -24.16
CA LEU A 85 -17.58 -11.00 -25.35
C LEU A 85 -17.53 -10.10 -26.59
N ASN A 86 -16.45 -10.18 -27.36
CA ASN A 86 -16.44 -9.60 -28.71
C ASN A 86 -16.92 -10.66 -29.70
N ASN A 87 -18.16 -10.55 -30.16
CA ASN A 87 -18.58 -11.22 -31.39
C ASN A 87 -18.00 -10.42 -32.56
N GLY A 88 -16.83 -10.83 -33.05
CA GLY A 88 -16.27 -10.28 -34.29
C GLY A 88 -17.25 -10.50 -35.45
N ALA A 89 -17.58 -9.42 -36.16
CA ALA A 89 -18.25 -9.43 -37.45
C ALA A 89 -17.27 -8.93 -38.52
#